data_AF-A0A821Y730-F1
#
_entry.id   AF-A0A821Y730-F1
#
_cell.length_a   1.000
_cell.length_b   1.000
_cell.length_c   1.000
_cell.angle_alpha   90.00
_cell.angle_beta   90.00
_cell.angle_gamma   90.00
#
_symmetry.space_group_name_H-M   'P 1'
#
loop_
_entity.id
_entity.type
_entity.pdbx_description
1 polymer ?
#
loop_
_entity_poly.entity_id
_entity_poly.type
_entity_poly.pdbx_seq_one_letter_code
_entity_poly.pdbx_strand_id
1 'polypeptide(L)'
;DLSDFDFEVKWIPGQSNIVADALSRMHESILDSSRAKETLNGLGESLKEIKMEGGGDSLIHCLSYFLTGNISDGLKLRQQIVSELIAHPKLYGLDLNKSGKFELKIMSQEGIN
;
A
#
# COMPACT_ATOMS: atom_id res chain seq x y z
N ASP A 1 19.74 -2.80 -5.11
CA ASP A 1 21.15 -2.77 -4.69
C ASP A 1 21.39 -1.41 -4.04
N LEU A 2 22.20 -1.28 -2.98
CA LEU A 2 22.34 0.01 -2.26
C LEU A 2 23.14 1.06 -3.07
N SER A 3 23.74 0.62 -4.18
CA SER A 3 24.49 1.41 -5.17
C SER A 3 23.64 2.37 -5.99
N ASP A 4 22.31 2.26 -5.96
CA ASP A 4 21.39 3.15 -6.70
C ASP A 4 21.03 4.44 -5.93
N PHE A 5 21.48 4.57 -4.68
CA PHE A 5 21.14 5.70 -3.81
C PHE A 5 22.39 6.55 -3.54
N ASP A 6 22.35 7.82 -3.96
CA ASP A 6 23.39 8.80 -3.63
C ASP A 6 23.09 9.38 -2.24
N PHE A 7 23.65 8.76 -1.19
CA PHE A 7 23.50 9.23 0.18
C PHE A 7 24.84 9.64 0.80
N GLU A 8 24.82 10.77 1.48
CA GLU A 8 25.97 11.28 2.23
C GLU A 8 25.73 11.06 3.73
N VAL A 9 26.61 10.30 4.40
CA VAL A 9 26.51 10.07 5.84
C VAL A 9 26.99 11.32 6.58
N LYS A 10 26.04 12.16 7.00
CA LYS A 10 26.32 13.36 7.82
C LYS A 10 26.05 13.09 9.28
N TRP A 11 26.98 13.53 10.13
CA TRP A 11 26.75 13.57 11.57
C TRP A 11 25.75 14.68 11.89
N ILE A 12 24.70 14.33 12.64
CA ILE A 12 23.67 15.27 13.12
C ILE A 12 23.63 15.19 14.65
N PRO A 13 23.68 16.32 15.38
CA PRO A 13 23.47 16.34 16.81
C PRO A 13 22.13 15.69 17.20
N GLY A 14 22.13 14.85 18.25
CA GLY A 14 20.95 14.05 18.62
C GLY A 14 19.66 14.86 18.82
N GLN A 15 19.75 16.09 19.34
CA GLN A 15 18.60 16.99 19.52
C GLN A 15 17.93 17.41 18.21
N SER A 16 18.66 17.40 17.10
CA SER A 16 18.15 17.74 15.77
C SER A 16 17.71 16.52 14.99
N ASN A 17 17.94 15.30 15.51
CA ASN A 17 17.57 14.05 14.87
C ASN A 17 16.14 13.62 15.26
N ILE A 18 15.20 14.53 15.02
CA ILE A 18 13.78 14.39 15.39
C ILE A 18 13.17 13.13 14.75
N VAL A 19 13.62 12.77 13.54
CA VAL A 19 13.14 11.59 12.81
C VAL A 19 13.60 10.30 13.49
N ALA A 20 14.88 10.17 13.85
CA ALA A 20 15.36 8.98 14.57
C ALA A 20 14.79 8.90 15.99
N ASP A 21 14.61 10.03 16.66
CA ASP A 21 13.98 10.08 17.98
C ASP A 21 12.49 9.69 17.90
N ALA A 22 11.75 10.14 16.88
CA ALA A 22 10.36 9.73 16.65
C ALA A 22 10.24 8.24 16.30
N LEU A 23 11.11 7.73 15.42
CA LEU A 23 11.10 6.32 15.00
C LEU A 23 11.56 5.37 16.12
N SER A 24 12.58 5.74 16.90
CA SER A 24 13.02 4.91 18.04
C SER A 24 12.01 4.89 19.19
N ARG A 25 11.13 5.89 19.28
CA ARG A 25 10.00 5.94 20.22
C ARG A 25 8.75 5.22 19.72
N MET A 26 8.74 4.73 18.47
CA MET A 26 7.68 3.83 18.02
C MET A 26 7.82 2.52 18.80
N HIS A 27 6.99 2.39 19.83
CA HIS A 27 7.01 1.31 20.79
C HIS A 27 6.74 -0.04 20.08
N GLU A 28 7.55 -1.04 20.39
CA GLU A 28 7.46 -2.42 19.88
C GLU A 28 6.07 -3.07 20.09
N SER A 29 5.22 -2.46 20.92
CA SER A 29 3.79 -2.78 21.08
C SER A 29 2.91 -2.68 19.82
N ILE A 30 3.41 -2.09 18.71
CA ILE A 30 2.69 -2.11 17.43
C ILE A 30 2.90 -3.46 16.70
N LEU A 31 3.92 -4.24 17.07
CA LEU A 31 4.15 -5.59 16.56
C LEU A 31 3.39 -6.67 17.34
N ASP A 32 2.62 -6.28 18.37
CA ASP A 32 1.81 -7.23 19.10
C ASP A 32 0.53 -7.50 18.31
N SER A 33 0.55 -8.61 17.58
CA SER A 33 -0.56 -9.20 16.81
C SER A 33 -1.89 -9.37 17.58
N SER A 34 -1.90 -9.04 18.87
CA SER A 34 -3.05 -8.96 19.78
C SER A 34 -3.98 -7.78 19.48
N ARG A 35 -3.49 -6.61 19.06
CA ARG A 35 -4.36 -5.45 18.74
C ARG A 35 -5.26 -5.66 17.52
N ALA A 36 -4.77 -6.41 16.53
CA ALA A 36 -5.58 -6.81 15.38
C ALA A 36 -6.77 -7.69 15.83
N LYS A 37 -6.56 -8.59 16.81
CA LYS A 37 -7.60 -9.47 17.35
C LYS A 37 -8.66 -8.72 18.16
N GLU A 38 -8.30 -7.67 18.90
CA GLU A 38 -9.28 -6.84 19.62
C GLU A 38 -10.19 -6.05 18.67
N THR A 39 -9.68 -5.68 17.49
CA THR A 39 -10.48 -4.96 16.48
C THR A 39 -11.57 -5.85 15.87
N LEU A 40 -11.29 -7.14 15.68
CA LEU A 40 -12.24 -8.14 15.16
C LEU A 40 -13.40 -8.42 16.11
N ASN A 41 -13.16 -8.43 17.42
CA ASN A 41 -14.23 -8.64 18.41
C ASN A 41 -15.23 -7.47 18.47
N GLY A 42 -14.90 -6.30 17.92
CA GLY A 42 -15.80 -5.14 17.79
C GLY A 42 -16.55 -5.06 16.45
N LEU A 43 -16.14 -5.85 15.46
CA LEU A 43 -16.81 -6.00 14.17
C LEU A 43 -17.83 -7.13 14.34
N GLY A 44 -19.09 -6.79 14.57
CA GLY A 44 -20.14 -7.75 14.97
C GLY A 44 -20.17 -9.07 14.17
N GLU A 45 -20.70 -10.13 14.80
CA GLU A 45 -20.64 -11.54 14.38
C GLU A 45 -21.02 -11.84 12.90
N SER A 46 -21.66 -10.90 12.21
CA SER A 46 -21.99 -10.97 10.79
C SER A 46 -20.80 -10.81 9.84
N LEU A 47 -19.63 -10.36 10.30
CA LEU A 47 -18.47 -10.09 9.45
C LEU A 47 -17.49 -11.26 9.50
N LYS A 48 -17.12 -11.76 8.31
CA LYS A 48 -16.17 -12.85 8.15
C LYS A 48 -14.82 -12.31 7.71
N GLU A 49 -13.79 -12.58 8.49
CA GLU A 49 -12.41 -12.30 8.10
C GLU A 49 -11.96 -13.25 7.00
N ILE A 50 -11.25 -12.71 6.01
CA ILE A 50 -10.65 -13.47 4.93
C ILE A 50 -9.17 -13.15 4.93
N LYS A 51 -8.37 -14.13 5.33
CA LYS A 51 -6.92 -14.00 5.32
C LYS A 51 -6.43 -13.98 3.87
N MET A 52 -5.59 -13.02 3.56
CA MET A 52 -4.94 -12.92 2.28
C MET A 52 -3.43 -12.80 2.44
N GLU A 53 -2.73 -13.23 1.40
CA GLU A 53 -1.29 -13.08 1.31
C GLU A 53 -0.94 -11.58 1.32
N GLY A 54 0.00 -11.22 2.18
CA GLY A 54 0.55 -9.87 2.23
C GLY A 54 1.35 -9.56 0.96
N GLY A 55 1.55 -8.28 0.67
CA GLY A 55 2.32 -7.83 -0.49
C GLY A 55 1.74 -6.57 -1.12
N GLY A 56 2.39 -6.07 -2.17
CA GLY A 56 1.96 -4.88 -2.92
C GLY A 56 0.58 -5.02 -3.58
N ASP A 57 0.11 -6.25 -3.75
CA ASP A 57 -1.11 -6.58 -4.48
C ASP A 57 -2.29 -6.89 -3.56
N SER A 58 -2.06 -6.88 -2.23
CA SER A 58 -3.06 -7.23 -1.22
C SER A 58 -4.36 -6.42 -1.35
N LEU A 59 -4.28 -5.11 -1.60
CA LEU A 59 -5.46 -4.26 -1.79
C LEU A 59 -6.26 -4.66 -3.04
N ILE A 60 -5.59 -4.95 -4.14
CA ILE A 60 -6.23 -5.34 -5.40
C ILE A 60 -6.89 -6.70 -5.26
N HIS A 61 -6.21 -7.65 -4.62
CA HIS A 61 -6.77 -8.96 -4.31
C HIS A 61 -8.00 -8.85 -3.39
N CYS A 62 -8.01 -7.92 -2.42
CA CYS A 62 -9.15 -7.70 -1.51
C CYS A 62 -10.36 -7.24 -2.32
N LEU A 63 -10.16 -6.26 -3.18
CA LEU A 63 -11.20 -5.70 -4.03
C LEU A 63 -11.70 -6.72 -5.05
N SER A 64 -10.80 -7.49 -5.67
CA SER A 64 -11.16 -8.55 -6.61
C SER A 64 -12.04 -9.59 -5.94
N TYR A 65 -11.61 -10.09 -4.78
CA TYR A 65 -12.41 -11.05 -4.02
C TYR A 65 -13.77 -10.47 -3.59
N PHE A 66 -13.80 -9.22 -3.15
CA PHE A 66 -15.05 -8.56 -2.76
C PHE A 66 -16.04 -8.41 -3.94
N LEU A 67 -15.55 -8.10 -5.14
CA LEU A 67 -16.39 -7.85 -6.31
C LEU A 67 -16.79 -9.14 -7.05
N THR A 68 -15.88 -10.09 -7.19
CA THR A 68 -16.07 -11.28 -8.05
C THR A 68 -16.09 -12.60 -7.28
N GLY A 69 -15.71 -12.59 -5.99
CA GLY A 69 -15.48 -13.80 -5.21
C GLY A 69 -14.18 -14.53 -5.59
N ASN A 70 -13.38 -13.98 -6.51
CA ASN A 70 -12.16 -14.61 -7.01
C ASN A 70 -10.95 -13.67 -6.91
N ILE A 71 -9.84 -14.20 -6.40
CA ILE A 71 -8.56 -13.47 -6.27
C ILE A 71 -7.81 -13.40 -7.62
N SER A 72 -8.01 -14.39 -8.50
CA SER A 72 -7.28 -14.52 -9.76
C SER A 72 -7.52 -13.37 -10.76
N ASP A 73 -8.60 -12.60 -10.59
CA ASP A 73 -8.92 -11.46 -11.45
C ASP A 73 -8.20 -10.16 -11.03
N GLY A 74 -7.31 -10.21 -10.02
CA GLY A 74 -6.61 -9.06 -9.49
C GLY A 74 -5.88 -8.23 -10.56
N LEU A 75 -5.12 -8.87 -11.46
CA LEU A 75 -4.42 -8.16 -12.53
C LEU A 75 -5.39 -7.42 -13.46
N LYS A 76 -6.49 -8.06 -13.84
CA LYS A 76 -7.50 -7.46 -14.70
C LYS A 76 -8.16 -6.26 -14.03
N LEU A 77 -8.50 -6.38 -12.75
CA LEU A 77 -9.06 -5.31 -11.95
C LEU A 77 -8.08 -4.13 -11.86
N ARG A 78 -6.81 -4.38 -11.57
CA ARG A 78 -5.74 -3.37 -11.57
C ARG A 78 -5.68 -2.62 -12.91
N GLN A 79 -5.65 -3.34 -14.02
CA GLN A 79 -5.61 -2.73 -15.36
C GLN A 79 -6.84 -1.85 -15.63
N GLN A 80 -8.03 -2.28 -15.19
CA GLN A 80 -9.26 -1.50 -15.32
C GLN A 80 -9.20 -0.22 -14.48
N ILE A 81 -8.75 -0.31 -13.22
CA ILE A 81 -8.58 0.86 -12.34
C ILE A 81 -7.61 1.85 -12.96
N VAL A 82 -6.42 1.38 -13.39
CA VAL A 82 -5.42 2.26 -14.01
C VAL A 82 -5.95 2.91 -15.29
N SER A 83 -6.62 2.14 -16.14
CA SER A 83 -7.22 2.66 -17.37
C SER A 83 -8.22 3.78 -17.06
N GLU A 84 -9.06 3.59 -16.05
CA GLU A 84 -10.04 4.58 -15.59
C GLU A 84 -9.37 5.84 -15.05
N LEU A 85 -8.33 5.70 -14.20
CA LEU A 85 -7.58 6.84 -13.66
C LEU A 85 -6.89 7.66 -14.76
N ILE A 86 -6.40 7.01 -15.82
CA ILE A 86 -5.77 7.69 -16.96
C ILE A 86 -6.81 8.38 -17.85
N ALA A 87 -7.98 7.76 -18.05
CA ALA A 87 -9.05 8.29 -18.88
C ALA A 87 -9.76 9.48 -18.23
N HIS A 88 -10.01 9.41 -16.92
CA HIS A 88 -10.83 10.36 -16.17
C HIS A 88 -10.14 10.91 -14.90
N PRO A 89 -8.90 11.43 -14.97
CA PRO A 89 -8.13 11.80 -13.78
C PRO A 89 -8.80 12.88 -12.93
N LYS A 90 -9.49 13.83 -13.57
CA LYS A 90 -10.16 14.94 -12.88
C LYS A 90 -11.32 14.48 -11.99
N LEU A 91 -11.96 13.34 -12.30
CA LEU A 91 -13.04 12.78 -11.47
C LEU A 91 -12.52 12.39 -10.08
N TYR A 92 -11.25 11.99 -10.02
CA TYR A 92 -10.56 11.53 -8.82
C TYR A 92 -9.65 12.60 -8.22
N GLY A 93 -9.73 13.85 -8.69
CA GLY A 93 -8.87 14.94 -8.21
C GLY A 93 -7.40 14.79 -8.60
N LEU A 94 -7.08 14.01 -9.62
CA LEU A 94 -5.71 13.82 -10.10
C LEU A 94 -5.35 14.84 -11.18
N ASP A 95 -4.19 15.49 -11.02
CA ASP A 95 -3.58 16.31 -12.06
C ASP A 95 -2.43 15.52 -12.73
N LEU A 96 -2.76 14.80 -13.81
CA LEU A 96 -1.81 13.90 -14.47
C LEU A 96 -0.97 14.61 -15.52
N ASN A 97 0.30 14.82 -15.19
CA ASN A 97 1.34 15.15 -16.16
C ASN A 97 1.84 13.89 -16.91
N LYS A 98 2.80 14.05 -17.83
CA LYS A 98 3.35 12.92 -18.60
C LYS A 98 4.02 11.86 -17.71
N SER A 99 4.67 12.27 -16.61
CA SER A 99 5.30 11.36 -15.64
C SER A 99 4.23 10.56 -14.89
N GLY A 100 3.21 11.23 -14.35
CA GLY A 100 2.13 10.57 -13.60
C GLY A 100 1.36 9.55 -14.45
N LYS A 101 1.15 9.83 -15.75
CA LYS A 101 0.58 8.84 -16.67
C LYS A 101 1.50 7.63 -16.89
N PHE A 102 2.81 7.84 -16.91
CA PHE A 102 3.78 6.77 -17.05
C PHE A 102 3.85 5.91 -15.78
N GLU A 103 3.88 6.54 -14.60
CA GLU A 103 3.81 5.86 -13.30
C GLU A 103 2.54 5.01 -13.18
N LEU A 104 1.37 5.57 -13.51
CA LEU A 104 0.13 4.80 -13.54
C LEU A 104 0.20 3.61 -14.51
N LYS A 105 0.81 3.79 -15.69
CA LYS A 105 1.03 2.66 -16.61
C LYS A 105 1.95 1.59 -16.03
N ILE A 106 2.97 1.96 -15.26
CA ILE A 106 3.79 0.98 -14.54
C ILE A 106 2.93 0.23 -13.52
N MET A 107 2.07 0.94 -12.79
CA MET A 107 1.16 0.32 -11.81
C MET A 107 0.14 -0.65 -12.43
N SER A 108 -0.05 -0.66 -13.76
CA SER A 108 -0.89 -1.65 -14.46
C SER A 108 -0.24 -3.03 -14.62
N GLN A 109 1.08 -3.11 -14.44
CA GLN A 109 1.83 -4.36 -14.53
C GLN A 109 1.68 -5.19 -13.25
N GLU A 110 1.94 -6.49 -13.33
CA GLU A 110 2.07 -7.34 -12.14
C GLU A 110 3.25 -6.88 -11.28
N GLY A 111 3.10 -6.99 -9.96
CA GLY A 111 4.21 -6.80 -9.04
C GLY A 111 5.31 -7.82 -9.34
N ILE A 112 6.56 -7.36 -9.41
CA ILE A 112 7.72 -8.26 -9.46
C ILE A 112 7.86 -8.85 -8.05
N ASN A 113 7.52 -10.13 -7.90
CA ASN A 113 7.79 -10.91 -6.69
C ASN A 113 9.28 -11.22 -6.54
#